data_AF-A0A6H9V285-F1
#
_entry.id   AF-A0A6H9V285-F1
#
_cell.length_a   1.000
_cell.length_b   1.000
_cell.length_c   1.000
_cell.angle_alpha   90.00
_cell.angle_beta   90.00
_cell.angle_gamma   90.00
#
_symmetry.space_group_name_H-M   'P 1'
#
loop_
_entity.id
_entity.type
_entity.pdbx_description
1 polymer ?
#
loop_
_entity_poly.entity_id
_entity_poly.type
_entity_poly.pdbx_seq_one_letter_code
_entity_poly.pdbx_strand_id
1 'polypeptide(L)'
;MAGMGPPPKPAGERRRRNATIAMTRLPAGGRKGDPPKWPLIDDVVATTQRDMARRQADEYELQLLEPDLQGRQRAAVQRKLDGAQAAATVLDKQIEATAALEAELWRDLWATPQAAAWERLGWTREVAQYVRWKVKAELGDLDASKEARQLGDRLGLTPLALLRLRWEIAPDEVAEQRQERSTQARKKTARQRLRVVDSEAAGGS
;
A
#
# COMPACT_ATOMS: atom_id res chain seq x y z
N MET A 1 -6.45 52.08 -49.87
CA MET A 1 -7.37 50.95 -49.62
C MET A 1 -6.54 49.82 -49.04
N ALA A 2 -6.83 49.40 -47.81
CA ALA A 2 -6.08 48.33 -47.14
C ALA A 2 -6.35 46.98 -47.83
N GLY A 3 -5.30 46.31 -48.30
CA GLY A 3 -5.39 45.00 -48.93
C GLY A 3 -5.80 43.95 -47.89
N MET A 4 -6.95 43.31 -48.10
CA MET A 4 -7.34 42.14 -47.34
C MET A 4 -6.35 41.01 -47.64
N GLY A 5 -5.65 40.54 -46.62
CA GLY A 5 -4.73 39.42 -46.73
C GLY A 5 -5.43 38.13 -47.18
N PRO A 6 -4.67 37.11 -47.60
CA PRO A 6 -5.21 35.86 -48.12
C PRO A 6 -6.22 35.21 -47.13
N PRO A 7 -7.33 34.64 -47.64
CA PRO A 7 -8.33 34.00 -46.80
C PRO A 7 -7.71 32.86 -45.97
N PRO A 8 -8.16 32.67 -44.71
CA PRO A 8 -7.59 31.67 -43.83
C PRO A 8 -7.87 30.26 -44.37
N LYS A 9 -6.87 29.38 -44.28
CA LYS A 9 -6.95 27.99 -44.79
C LYS A 9 -8.21 27.24 -44.30
N PRO A 10 -8.79 26.35 -45.11
CA PRO A 10 -9.94 25.53 -44.72
C PRO A 10 -9.59 24.64 -43.52
N ALA A 11 -10.59 24.31 -42.69
CA ALA A 11 -10.39 23.65 -41.40
C ALA A 11 -9.59 22.34 -41.46
N GLY A 12 -9.70 21.57 -42.56
CA GLY A 12 -8.97 20.32 -42.77
C GLY A 12 -7.48 20.49 -43.14
N GLU A 13 -7.09 21.64 -43.69
CA GLU A 13 -5.69 21.95 -44.09
C GLU A 13 -4.94 22.77 -43.04
N ARG A 14 -5.64 23.17 -41.96
CA ARG A 14 -5.00 23.81 -40.81
C ARG A 14 -4.19 22.75 -40.07
N ARG A 15 -2.86 22.80 -40.23
CA ARG A 15 -1.93 22.03 -39.37
C ARG A 15 -2.29 22.32 -37.91
N ARG A 16 -2.75 21.29 -37.18
CA ARG A 16 -3.01 21.39 -35.74
C ARG A 16 -1.67 21.63 -35.04
N ARG A 17 -1.37 22.90 -34.73
CA ARG A 17 -0.16 23.29 -33.98
C ARG A 17 -0.21 22.82 -32.52
N ASN A 18 -1.41 22.57 -31.99
CA ASN A 18 -1.67 22.15 -30.61
C ASN A 18 -2.34 20.76 -30.59
N ALA A 19 -1.72 19.75 -31.19
CA ALA A 19 -2.20 18.38 -31.03
C ALA A 19 -1.97 17.93 -29.57
N THR A 20 -3.03 17.80 -28.79
CA THR A 20 -2.96 17.26 -27.43
C THR A 20 -2.40 15.84 -27.49
N ILE A 21 -1.32 15.57 -26.76
CA ILE A 21 -0.74 14.23 -26.73
C ILE A 21 -1.67 13.31 -25.95
N ALA A 22 -1.92 12.12 -26.49
CA ALA A 22 -2.87 11.17 -25.93
C ALA A 22 -2.52 10.78 -24.48
N MET A 23 -3.56 10.69 -23.64
CA MET A 23 -3.47 10.16 -22.29
C MET A 23 -3.60 8.63 -22.31
N THR A 24 -2.84 7.95 -21.46
CA THR A 24 -2.98 6.52 -21.20
C THR A 24 -4.12 6.31 -20.21
N ARG A 25 -5.14 5.53 -20.61
CA ARG A 25 -6.25 5.18 -19.72
C ARG A 25 -5.89 4.00 -18.82
N LEU A 26 -6.10 4.16 -17.52
CA LEU A 26 -5.95 3.13 -16.50
C LEU A 26 -7.32 2.56 -16.09
N PRO A 27 -7.39 1.28 -15.69
CA PRO A 27 -8.64 0.64 -15.29
C PRO A 27 -9.17 1.22 -13.98
N ALA A 28 -10.42 1.68 -13.98
CA ALA A 28 -11.06 2.32 -12.83
C ALA A 28 -11.09 1.41 -11.58
N GLY A 29 -11.46 0.14 -11.78
CA GLY A 29 -11.53 -0.87 -10.71
C GLY A 29 -10.18 -1.45 -10.28
N GLY A 30 -9.06 -0.85 -10.68
CA GLY A 30 -7.73 -1.31 -10.29
C GLY A 30 -7.14 -2.42 -11.15
N ARG A 31 -5.93 -2.85 -10.79
CA ARG A 31 -5.32 -4.07 -11.35
C ARG A 31 -6.05 -5.30 -10.81
N LYS A 32 -6.25 -6.30 -11.68
CA LYS A 32 -6.83 -7.60 -11.30
C LYS A 32 -5.76 -8.59 -10.86
N GLY A 33 -6.11 -9.45 -9.91
CA GLY A 33 -5.26 -10.54 -9.42
C GLY A 33 -4.45 -10.17 -8.18
N ASP A 34 -3.75 -11.15 -7.64
CA ASP A 34 -2.92 -10.97 -6.47
C ASP A 34 -1.71 -10.08 -6.78
N PRO A 35 -1.21 -9.32 -5.78
CA PRO A 35 0.04 -8.57 -5.95
C PRO A 35 1.19 -9.53 -6.27
N PRO A 36 2.19 -9.08 -7.05
CA PRO A 36 3.39 -9.87 -7.27
C PRO A 36 4.10 -10.17 -5.95
N LYS A 37 4.90 -11.24 -5.94
CA LYS A 37 5.71 -11.59 -4.77
C LYS A 37 6.63 -10.43 -4.38
N TRP A 38 6.72 -10.16 -3.08
CA TRP A 38 7.61 -9.15 -2.53
C TRP A 38 9.06 -9.37 -3.03
N PRO A 39 9.68 -8.38 -3.72
CA PRO A 39 10.93 -8.60 -4.45
C PRO A 39 12.20 -8.21 -3.68
N LEU A 40 12.06 -7.59 -2.50
CA LEU A 40 13.18 -7.10 -1.70
C LEU A 40 13.51 -8.08 -0.58
N ILE A 41 14.79 -8.17 -0.23
CA ILE A 41 15.25 -8.96 0.93
C ILE A 41 14.84 -8.28 2.22
N ASP A 42 14.69 -9.04 3.30
CA ASP A 42 14.38 -8.51 4.63
C ASP A 42 15.44 -7.51 5.13
N ASP A 43 15.10 -6.74 6.18
CA ASP A 43 16.07 -5.84 6.82
C ASP A 43 17.13 -6.65 7.57
N VAL A 44 18.22 -6.95 6.86
CA VAL A 44 19.36 -7.73 7.36
C VAL A 44 19.97 -7.05 8.59
N VAL A 45 19.98 -5.72 8.66
CA VAL A 45 20.57 -4.98 9.77
C VAL A 45 19.73 -5.15 11.03
N ALA A 46 18.42 -4.89 10.95
CA ALA A 46 17.51 -5.06 12.08
C ALA A 46 17.50 -6.52 12.57
N THR A 47 17.47 -7.47 11.64
CA THR A 47 17.51 -8.92 11.94
C THR A 47 18.81 -9.30 12.66
N THR A 48 19.96 -8.82 12.17
CA THR A 48 21.26 -9.09 12.79
C THR A 48 21.36 -8.47 14.18
N GLN A 49 20.88 -7.24 14.35
CA GLN A 49 20.86 -6.57 15.66
C GLN A 49 20.00 -7.34 16.68
N ARG A 50 18.82 -7.84 16.26
CA ARG A 50 17.98 -8.68 17.11
C ARG A 50 18.72 -9.94 17.51
N ASP A 51 19.37 -10.61 16.57
CA ASP A 51 20.08 -11.86 16.83
C ASP A 51 21.30 -11.65 17.74
N MET A 52 22.02 -10.53 17.59
CA MET A 52 23.08 -10.13 18.51
C MET A 52 22.55 -9.87 19.92
N ALA A 53 21.42 -9.18 20.05
CA ALA A 53 20.80 -8.93 21.35
C ALA A 53 20.35 -10.23 22.04
N ARG A 54 19.82 -11.20 21.28
CA ARG A 54 19.50 -12.55 21.77
C ARG A 54 20.75 -13.28 22.27
N ARG A 55 21.82 -13.30 21.47
CA ARG A 55 23.10 -13.92 21.87
C ARG A 55 23.67 -13.30 23.14
N GLN A 56 23.61 -11.97 23.28
CA GLN A 56 24.04 -11.29 24.51
C GLN A 56 23.18 -11.71 25.71
N ALA A 57 21.87 -11.88 25.54
CA ALA A 57 21.01 -12.38 26.60
C ALA A 57 21.43 -13.81 27.01
N ASP A 58 21.64 -14.72 26.05
CA ASP A 58 22.09 -16.09 26.34
C ASP A 58 23.44 -16.10 27.07
N GLU A 59 24.38 -15.22 26.68
CA GLU A 59 25.68 -15.07 27.35
C GLU A 59 25.54 -14.59 28.80
N TYR A 60 24.67 -13.60 29.07
CA TYR A 60 24.44 -13.12 30.44
C TYR A 60 23.67 -14.13 31.29
N GLU A 61 22.75 -14.90 30.69
CA GLU A 61 22.08 -16.00 31.36
C GLU A 61 23.07 -17.07 31.80
N LEU A 62 24.03 -17.42 30.93
CA LEU A 62 25.11 -18.34 31.29
C LEU A 62 25.99 -17.79 32.42
N GLN A 63 26.35 -16.50 32.39
CA GLN A 63 27.10 -15.86 33.48
C GLN A 63 26.34 -15.92 34.82
N LEU A 64 25.01 -15.79 34.83
CA LEU A 64 24.22 -15.91 36.06
C LEU A 64 24.21 -17.32 36.67
N LEU A 65 24.65 -18.34 35.92
CA LEU A 65 24.83 -19.70 36.41
C LEU A 65 26.19 -19.91 37.10
N GLU A 66 27.12 -18.95 36.96
CA GLU A 66 28.42 -19.03 37.63
C GLU A 66 28.27 -19.00 39.16
N PRO A 67 28.74 -20.03 39.88
CA PRO A 67 28.46 -20.21 41.31
C PRO A 67 29.16 -19.18 42.21
N ASP A 68 30.24 -18.56 41.74
CA ASP A 68 30.98 -17.51 42.41
C ASP A 68 30.36 -16.11 42.21
N LEU A 69 29.40 -15.95 41.29
CA LEU A 69 28.76 -14.68 40.99
C LEU A 69 27.70 -14.32 42.06
N GLN A 70 28.04 -13.40 42.95
CA GLN A 70 27.22 -13.05 44.11
C GLN A 70 26.92 -11.55 44.26
N GLY A 71 25.91 -11.24 45.08
CA GLY A 71 25.58 -9.89 45.52
C GLY A 71 25.45 -8.87 44.40
N ARG A 72 26.26 -7.80 44.46
CA ARG A 72 26.21 -6.71 43.48
C ARG A 72 26.62 -7.13 42.07
N GLN A 73 27.55 -8.08 41.93
CA GLN A 73 28.02 -8.54 40.62
C GLN A 73 26.90 -9.31 39.91
N ARG A 74 26.21 -10.22 40.62
CA ARG A 74 25.02 -10.91 40.11
C ARG A 74 23.93 -9.94 39.69
N ALA A 75 23.62 -8.96 40.53
CA ALA A 75 22.62 -7.92 40.21
C ALA A 75 23.03 -7.03 39.02
N ALA A 76 24.32 -6.86 38.74
CA ALA A 76 24.80 -6.16 37.56
C ALA A 76 24.60 -7.00 36.28
N VAL A 77 24.92 -8.30 36.31
CA VAL A 77 24.69 -9.20 35.18
C VAL A 77 23.19 -9.35 34.90
N GLN A 78 22.35 -9.49 35.92
CA GLN A 78 20.89 -9.55 35.75
C GLN A 78 20.36 -8.32 35.01
N ARG A 79 20.78 -7.11 35.39
CA ARG A 79 20.35 -5.89 34.69
C ARG A 79 20.80 -5.85 33.23
N LYS A 80 21.97 -6.43 32.91
CA LYS A 80 22.44 -6.54 31.52
C LYS A 80 21.62 -7.56 30.74
N LEU A 81 21.29 -8.70 31.34
CA LEU A 81 20.37 -9.68 30.77
C LEU A 81 19.01 -9.04 30.46
N ASP A 82 18.39 -8.39 31.44
CA ASP A 82 17.11 -7.71 31.28
C ASP A 82 17.16 -6.68 30.14
N GLY A 83 18.25 -5.91 30.06
CA GLY A 83 18.48 -4.95 28.99
C GLY A 83 18.63 -5.60 27.60
N ALA A 84 19.38 -6.69 27.49
CA ALA A 84 19.56 -7.42 26.24
C ALA A 84 18.25 -8.09 25.78
N GLN A 85 17.49 -8.69 26.70
CA GLN A 85 16.17 -9.26 26.44
C GLN A 85 15.16 -8.20 26.00
N ALA A 86 15.15 -7.03 26.65
CA ALA A 86 14.31 -5.91 26.26
C ALA A 86 14.68 -5.42 24.85
N ALA A 87 15.96 -5.26 24.55
CA ALA A 87 16.44 -4.86 23.21
C ALA A 87 16.02 -5.88 22.14
N ALA A 88 16.21 -7.18 22.39
CA ALA A 88 15.81 -8.25 21.48
C ALA A 88 14.29 -8.23 21.22
N THR A 89 13.49 -8.03 22.27
CA THR A 89 12.02 -7.96 22.19
C THR A 89 11.56 -6.76 21.37
N VAL A 90 12.15 -5.58 21.61
CA VAL A 90 11.84 -4.36 20.86
C VAL A 90 12.16 -4.53 19.38
N LEU A 91 13.33 -5.06 19.05
CA LEU A 91 13.74 -5.30 17.66
C LEU A 91 12.84 -6.32 16.96
N ASP A 92 12.47 -7.40 17.65
CA ASP A 92 11.55 -8.40 17.12
C ASP A 92 10.17 -7.79 16.80
N LYS A 93 9.63 -7.00 17.74
CA LYS A 93 8.36 -6.29 17.53
C LYS A 93 8.44 -5.25 16.42
N GLN A 94 9.57 -4.55 16.28
CA GLN A 94 9.78 -3.58 15.22
C GLN A 94 9.86 -4.25 13.84
N ILE A 95 10.55 -5.40 13.73
CA ILE A 95 10.62 -6.18 12.49
C ILE A 95 9.23 -6.69 12.10
N GLU A 96 8.49 -7.28 13.05
CA GLU A 96 7.13 -7.78 12.85
C GLU A 96 6.18 -6.67 12.37
N ALA A 97 6.18 -5.52 13.06
CA ALA A 97 5.33 -4.38 12.71
C ALA A 97 5.68 -3.80 11.34
N THR A 98 6.98 -3.67 11.03
CA THR A 98 7.43 -3.18 9.72
C THR A 98 6.98 -4.11 8.60
N ALA A 99 7.19 -5.43 8.76
CA ALA A 99 6.78 -6.42 7.76
C ALA A 99 5.26 -6.45 7.55
N ALA A 100 4.46 -6.30 8.61
CA ALA A 100 3.01 -6.24 8.51
C ALA A 100 2.53 -5.01 7.72
N LEU A 101 3.09 -3.82 8.03
CA LEU A 101 2.78 -2.58 7.32
C LEU A 101 3.25 -2.61 5.87
N GLU A 102 4.45 -3.15 5.60
CA GLU A 102 4.94 -3.34 4.24
C GLU A 102 4.00 -4.23 3.43
N ALA A 103 3.54 -5.36 4.01
CA ALA A 103 2.63 -6.28 3.34
C ALA A 103 1.24 -5.68 3.08
N GLU A 104 0.71 -4.88 4.02
CA GLU A 104 -0.57 -4.18 3.85
C GLU A 104 -0.49 -3.13 2.74
N LEU A 105 0.48 -2.22 2.83
CA LEU A 105 0.67 -1.17 1.84
C LEU A 105 0.97 -1.76 0.45
N TRP A 106 1.71 -2.86 0.38
CA TRP A 106 1.96 -3.58 -0.87
C TRP A 106 0.66 -4.06 -1.51
N ARG A 107 -0.22 -4.72 -0.75
CA ARG A 107 -1.53 -5.18 -1.26
C ARG A 107 -2.36 -4.01 -1.76
N ASP A 108 -2.44 -2.95 -0.97
CA ASP A 108 -3.28 -1.79 -1.27
C ASP A 108 -2.80 -1.05 -2.53
N LEU A 109 -1.49 -0.85 -2.68
CA LEU A 109 -0.92 -0.22 -3.87
C LEU A 109 -1.20 -1.04 -5.12
N TRP A 110 -1.03 -2.36 -5.07
CA TRP A 110 -1.29 -3.21 -6.23
C TRP A 110 -2.77 -3.37 -6.57
N ALA A 111 -3.69 -2.98 -5.68
CA ALA A 111 -5.11 -2.89 -5.99
C ALA A 111 -5.47 -1.59 -6.74
N THR A 112 -4.57 -0.61 -6.83
CA THR A 112 -4.86 0.67 -7.50
C THR A 112 -4.88 0.58 -9.03
N PRO A 113 -5.51 1.54 -9.74
CA PRO A 113 -5.43 1.64 -11.21
C PRO A 113 -4.00 1.75 -11.75
N GLN A 114 -3.13 2.45 -11.01
CA GLN A 114 -1.73 2.70 -11.35
C GLN A 114 -0.94 1.39 -11.46
N ALA A 115 -1.31 0.39 -10.68
CA ALA A 115 -0.70 -0.93 -10.69
C ALA A 115 -0.72 -1.63 -12.06
N ALA A 116 -1.75 -1.37 -12.88
CA ALA A 116 -1.80 -1.88 -14.25
C ALA A 116 -0.69 -1.27 -15.14
N ALA A 117 -0.33 0.00 -14.90
CA ALA A 117 0.79 0.62 -15.57
C ALA A 117 2.13 0.11 -15.05
N TRP A 118 2.28 -0.03 -13.73
CA TRP A 118 3.51 -0.54 -13.12
C TRP A 118 3.83 -1.96 -13.59
N GLU A 119 2.81 -2.82 -13.71
CA GLU A 119 2.96 -4.18 -14.24
C GLU A 119 3.52 -4.17 -15.66
N ARG A 120 2.91 -3.39 -16.55
CA ARG A 120 3.34 -3.26 -17.95
C ARG A 120 4.77 -2.70 -18.07
N LEU A 121 5.16 -1.83 -17.15
CA LEU A 121 6.49 -1.19 -17.12
C LEU A 121 7.54 -2.01 -16.35
N GLY A 122 7.15 -3.09 -15.67
CA GLY A 122 8.05 -3.90 -14.86
C GLY A 122 8.51 -3.24 -13.55
N TRP A 123 7.79 -2.23 -13.05
CA TRP A 123 8.20 -1.39 -11.90
C TRP A 123 7.99 -2.03 -10.53
N THR A 124 8.07 -3.36 -10.45
CA THR A 124 7.73 -4.10 -9.22
C THR A 124 8.67 -3.73 -8.07
N ARG A 125 9.96 -3.57 -8.36
CA ARG A 125 10.96 -3.23 -7.34
C ARG A 125 10.87 -1.77 -6.89
N GLU A 126 10.50 -0.87 -7.79
CA GLU A 126 10.33 0.56 -7.54
C GLU A 126 9.14 0.81 -6.60
N VAL A 127 8.03 0.10 -6.82
CA VAL A 127 6.88 0.11 -5.91
C VAL A 127 7.28 -0.46 -4.54
N ALA A 128 8.08 -1.53 -4.50
CA ALA A 128 8.51 -2.12 -3.23
C ALA A 128 9.45 -1.17 -2.46
N GLN A 129 10.33 -0.46 -3.18
CA GLN A 129 11.19 0.56 -2.59
C GLN A 129 10.38 1.73 -2.03
N TYR A 130 9.31 2.16 -2.72
CA TYR A 130 8.37 3.14 -2.19
C TYR A 130 7.73 2.67 -0.89
N VAL A 131 7.24 1.43 -0.84
CA VAL A 131 6.64 0.84 0.37
C VAL A 131 7.60 0.92 1.55
N ARG A 132 8.86 0.53 1.39
CA ARG A 132 9.88 0.63 2.46
C ARG A 132 10.03 2.03 3.00
N TRP A 133 10.19 3.00 2.10
CA TRP A 133 10.37 4.39 2.49
C TRP A 133 9.12 4.97 3.14
N LYS A 134 7.94 4.60 2.64
CA LYS A 134 6.66 5.04 3.18
C LYS A 134 6.42 4.51 4.59
N VAL A 135 6.70 3.22 4.85
CA VAL A 135 6.59 2.63 6.19
C VAL A 135 7.59 3.28 7.15
N LYS A 136 8.86 3.47 6.74
CA LYS A 136 9.86 4.18 7.56
C LYS A 136 9.42 5.61 7.90
N ALA A 137 8.83 6.31 6.94
CA ALA A 137 8.32 7.66 7.16
C ALA A 137 7.16 7.69 8.17
N GLU A 138 6.27 6.70 8.15
CA GLU A 138 5.15 6.58 9.10
C GLU A 138 5.63 6.26 10.52
N LEU A 139 6.79 5.62 10.65
CA LEU A 139 7.47 5.40 11.92
C LEU A 139 8.27 6.63 12.41
N GLY A 140 8.22 7.75 11.69
CA GLY A 140 8.77 9.05 12.12
C GLY A 140 10.10 9.45 11.47
N ASP A 141 10.62 8.69 10.51
CA ASP A 141 11.84 9.06 9.78
C ASP A 141 11.54 10.17 8.74
N LEU A 142 12.00 11.39 9.04
CA LEU A 142 11.78 12.56 8.19
C LEU A 142 12.52 12.49 6.85
N ASP A 143 13.68 11.83 6.78
CA ASP A 143 14.41 11.67 5.53
C ASP A 143 13.74 10.61 4.65
N ALA A 144 13.26 9.52 5.26
CA ALA A 144 12.40 8.56 4.57
C ALA A 144 11.13 9.21 3.98
N SER A 145 10.55 10.19 4.67
CA SER A 145 9.38 10.94 4.18
C SER A 145 9.65 11.70 2.88
N LYS A 146 10.87 12.24 2.71
CA LYS A 146 11.28 12.93 1.47
C LYS A 146 11.39 11.94 0.31
N GLU A 147 12.05 10.81 0.53
CA GLU A 147 12.20 9.75 -0.48
C GLU A 147 10.85 9.13 -0.87
N ALA A 148 10.00 8.86 0.11
CA ALA A 148 8.64 8.37 -0.12
C ALA A 148 7.84 9.34 -1.00
N ARG A 149 7.93 10.65 -0.75
CA ARG A 149 7.25 11.67 -1.59
C ARG A 149 7.75 11.64 -3.03
N GLN A 150 9.07 11.64 -3.25
CA GLN A 150 9.66 11.64 -4.59
C GLN A 150 9.30 10.37 -5.38
N LEU A 151 9.32 9.21 -4.71
CA LEU A 151 8.90 7.96 -5.33
C LEU A 151 7.39 7.93 -5.60
N GLY A 152 6.57 8.46 -4.70
CA GLY A 152 5.13 8.57 -4.92
C GLY A 152 4.78 9.41 -6.15
N ASP A 153 5.51 10.50 -6.37
CA ASP A 153 5.39 11.29 -7.60
C ASP A 153 5.89 10.53 -8.84
N ARG A 154 6.96 9.72 -8.73
CA ARG A 154 7.42 8.89 -9.85
C ARG A 154 6.42 7.78 -10.21
N LEU A 155 5.71 7.25 -9.21
CA LEU A 155 4.75 6.15 -9.36
C LEU A 155 3.35 6.61 -9.79
N GLY A 156 3.08 7.92 -9.90
CA GLY A 156 1.74 8.39 -10.29
C GLY A 156 0.71 8.36 -9.16
N LEU A 157 1.16 8.41 -7.91
CA LEU A 157 0.27 8.39 -6.74
C LEU A 157 -0.35 9.76 -6.42
N THR A 158 0.16 10.84 -7.03
CA THR A 158 -0.38 12.20 -6.86
C THR A 158 -1.10 12.68 -8.13
N PRO A 159 -2.10 13.57 -8.02
CA PRO A 159 -2.79 14.11 -9.21
C PRO A 159 -1.84 14.79 -10.20
N LEU A 160 -0.82 15.50 -9.69
CA LEU A 160 0.20 16.13 -10.54
C LEU A 160 1.06 15.09 -11.26
N ALA A 161 1.41 13.99 -10.59
CA ALA A 161 2.12 12.88 -11.20
C ALA A 161 1.31 12.17 -12.27
N LEU A 162 0.01 11.94 -12.05
CA LEU A 162 -0.90 11.40 -13.07
C LEU A 162 -0.89 12.28 -14.33
N LEU A 163 -0.99 13.60 -14.17
CA LEU A 163 -0.92 14.53 -15.30
C LEU A 163 0.44 14.48 -16.02
N ARG A 164 1.55 14.41 -15.27
CA ARG A 164 2.92 14.33 -15.83
C ARG A 164 3.18 13.03 -16.59
N LEU A 165 2.73 11.90 -16.04
CA LEU A 165 2.80 10.58 -16.66
C LEU A 165 1.74 10.40 -17.76
N ARG A 166 0.83 11.36 -17.89
CA ARG A 166 -0.29 11.34 -18.82
C ARG A 166 -1.18 10.12 -18.59
N TRP A 167 -1.44 9.82 -17.34
CA TRP A 167 -2.34 8.76 -16.92
C TRP A 167 -3.69 9.37 -16.55
N GLU A 168 -4.74 8.77 -17.09
CA GLU A 168 -6.13 9.11 -16.79
C GLU A 168 -6.81 7.85 -16.24
N ILE A 169 -7.39 7.94 -15.05
CA ILE A 169 -8.18 6.84 -14.49
C ILE A 169 -9.54 6.88 -15.17
N ALA A 170 -9.95 5.79 -15.81
CA ALA A 170 -11.26 5.72 -16.44
C ALA A 170 -12.37 5.94 -15.39
N PRO A 171 -13.50 6.58 -15.75
CA PRO A 171 -14.66 6.63 -14.86
C PRO A 171 -15.20 5.21 -14.62
N ASP A 172 -15.51 4.89 -13.37
CA ASP A 172 -15.97 3.55 -12.97
C ASP A 172 -17.50 3.39 -13.15
N GLU A 173 -17.96 3.39 -14.41
CA GLU A 173 -19.38 3.14 -14.73
C GLU A 173 -19.84 1.74 -14.27
N VAL A 174 -18.90 0.82 -14.02
CA VAL A 174 -19.17 -0.59 -13.68
C VAL A 174 -19.32 -0.81 -12.17
N ALA A 175 -18.62 -0.04 -11.33
CA ALA A 175 -18.84 -0.04 -9.88
C ALA A 175 -20.25 0.49 -9.53
N GLU A 176 -20.70 1.55 -10.18
CA GLU A 176 -22.06 2.07 -10.03
C GLU A 176 -23.10 1.00 -10.41
N GLN A 177 -22.95 0.34 -11.56
CA GLN A 177 -23.85 -0.73 -11.99
C GLN A 177 -23.81 -1.97 -11.06
N ARG A 178 -22.65 -2.30 -10.47
CA ARG A 178 -22.54 -3.40 -9.49
C ARG A 178 -23.23 -3.05 -8.16
N GLN A 179 -23.10 -1.81 -7.71
CA GLN A 179 -23.81 -1.32 -6.52
C GLN A 179 -25.33 -1.31 -6.75
N GLU A 180 -25.78 -0.87 -7.93
CA GLU A 180 -27.19 -0.91 -8.33
C GLU A 180 -27.76 -2.33 -8.41
N ARG A 181 -27.03 -3.29 -9.01
CA ARG A 181 -27.45 -4.69 -9.03
C ARG A 181 -27.54 -5.29 -7.62
N SER A 182 -26.59 -4.96 -6.73
CA SER A 182 -26.59 -5.46 -5.35
C SER A 182 -27.75 -4.91 -4.51
N THR A 183 -28.07 -3.62 -4.67
CA THR A 183 -29.18 -2.96 -3.98
C THR A 183 -30.53 -3.43 -4.53
N GLN A 184 -30.64 -3.64 -5.84
CA GLN A 184 -31.84 -4.20 -6.46
C GLN A 184 -32.10 -5.66 -6.02
N ALA A 185 -31.05 -6.48 -5.91
CA ALA A 185 -31.15 -7.85 -5.38
C ALA A 185 -31.62 -7.87 -3.92
N ARG A 186 -31.08 -7.00 -3.05
CA ARG A 186 -31.53 -6.84 -1.65
C ARG A 186 -32.98 -6.37 -1.52
N LYS A 187 -33.43 -5.46 -2.39
CA LYS A 187 -34.84 -5.00 -2.41
C LYS A 187 -35.81 -6.12 -2.82
N LYS A 188 -35.43 -6.98 -3.77
CA LYS A 188 -36.26 -8.12 -4.20
C LYS A 188 -36.43 -9.16 -3.07
N THR A 189 -35.36 -9.50 -2.36
CA THR A 189 -35.43 -10.47 -1.25
C THR A 189 -36.21 -9.95 -0.05
N ALA A 190 -36.11 -8.67 0.29
CA ALA A 190 -36.93 -8.07 1.36
C ALA A 190 -38.43 -8.11 1.04
N ARG A 191 -38.81 -7.78 -0.21
CA ARG A 191 -40.21 -7.85 -0.66
C ARG A 191 -40.75 -9.28 -0.73
N GLN A 192 -39.90 -10.26 -1.06
CA GLN A 192 -40.27 -11.68 -1.04
C GLN A 192 -40.53 -12.18 0.39
N ARG A 193 -39.76 -11.72 1.39
CA ARG A 193 -39.96 -12.07 2.80
C ARG A 193 -41.22 -11.43 3.39
N LEU A 194 -41.56 -10.22 2.96
CA LEU A 194 -42.79 -9.54 3.39
C LEU A 194 -44.07 -10.19 2.81
N ARG A 195 -43.94 -10.94 1.71
CA ARG A 195 -45.08 -11.61 1.03
C ARG A 195 -45.49 -12.94 1.66
N VAL A 196 -44.70 -13.48 2.60
CA VAL A 196 -44.85 -14.83 3.16
C VAL A 196 -45.70 -14.86 4.44
N VAL A 197 -46.29 -13.74 4.89
CA VAL A 197 -47.01 -13.68 6.19
C VAL A 197 -48.53 -13.47 6.07
N ASP A 198 -49.15 -13.73 4.92
CA ASP A 198 -50.62 -13.77 4.83
C ASP A 198 -51.09 -15.03 4.08
N SER A 199 -51.55 -16.03 4.84
CA SER A 199 -52.74 -16.86 4.55
C SER A 199 -52.73 -18.22 5.28
N GLU A 200 -52.61 -18.26 6.61
CA GLU A 200 -53.08 -19.45 7.36
C GLU A 200 -53.36 -19.12 8.83
N ALA A 201 -54.30 -18.21 9.08
CA ALA A 201 -54.88 -18.02 10.42
C ALA A 201 -56.25 -17.33 10.35
N ALA A 202 -57.27 -18.02 9.83
CA ALA A 202 -58.67 -17.71 10.15
C ALA A 202 -59.57 -18.91 9.83
N GLY A 203 -60.11 -19.54 10.86
CA GLY A 203 -61.15 -20.57 10.71
C GLY A 203 -61.20 -21.51 11.90
N GLY A 204 -61.61 -21.00 13.07
CA GLY A 204 -61.99 -21.85 14.20
C GLY A 204 -63.40 -22.39 14.05
N SER A 205 -63.61 -23.61 14.57
CA SER A 205 -64.69 -24.08 15.46
C SER A 205 -64.75 -25.59 15.46
#